data_AF-C0CKX8-F1
#
_entry.id   AF-C0CKX8-F1
#
_cell.length_a   1.000
_cell.length_b   1.000
_cell.length_c   1.000
_cell.angle_alpha   90.00
_cell.angle_beta   90.00
_cell.angle_gamma   90.00
#
_symmetry.space_group_name_H-M   'P 1'
#
loop_
_entity.id
_entity.type
_entity.pdbx_description
1 polymer ?
#
loop_
_entity_poly.entity_id
_entity_poly.type
_entity_poly.pdbx_seq_one_letter_code
_entity_poly.pdbx_strand_id
1 'polypeptide(L)'
;MMNIDRQIFNIDHVICSNIDLLETAGVTRGFISQNLLAQSRNLVEHIAVKAYGNGTDIMANWETIPLALNYIKRDYKYLFLRKFHNFLQESKSHYTPDEDGAERLTLKYYEYYMMLREFSKKEYGLDILHNIEKFPVNMDKAVIGYYRAVLNSLGKQYGFVDFNRNERLYVMRSKPVIIDGRILYENTMIPANDVSSKFDRFITFSTFMIPDHYAIRADIRGTQIIVENQKMPVNILVDYQVSIRPCELNNFAKIFGLKIKMNQGLAEYNGLMQYLTKTGGSLTDILLANDVEYKEIKSYITQKARTIKFFDAIDKARIVVWNNKHGSNIVRYLSYIMRNKVIKDQISDEENAILSKLNLQYGTIPFEEMPFCTSLIGHNPEPQDVFACIPANNNEAQLLAKYLQINTSSRGHLYTKCKDVEHLG
;
A
#
# COMPACT_ATOMS: atom_id res chain seq x y z
N MET A 1 23.23 -24.16 -8.20
CA MET A 1 22.04 -23.33 -8.45
C MET A 1 20.85 -24.04 -7.86
N MET A 2 20.11 -23.41 -6.95
CA MET A 2 18.96 -24.03 -6.26
C MET A 2 17.80 -24.23 -7.26
N ASN A 3 16.88 -25.16 -6.98
CA ASN A 3 15.67 -25.35 -7.79
C ASN A 3 14.83 -24.07 -7.87
N ILE A 4 14.69 -23.34 -6.76
CA ILE A 4 13.98 -22.05 -6.76
C ILE A 4 14.64 -21.03 -7.71
N ASP A 5 15.98 -20.98 -7.76
CA ASP A 5 16.70 -20.06 -8.64
C ASP A 5 16.42 -20.41 -10.11
N ARG A 6 16.40 -21.70 -10.45
CA ARG A 6 16.05 -22.16 -11.80
C ARG A 6 14.61 -21.80 -12.17
N GLN A 7 13.65 -21.95 -11.25
CA GLN A 7 12.26 -21.55 -11.51
C GLN A 7 12.14 -20.04 -11.74
N ILE A 8 12.87 -19.23 -10.96
CA ILE A 8 12.96 -17.78 -11.15
C ILE A 8 13.54 -17.43 -12.52
N PHE A 9 14.70 -18.01 -12.90
CA PHE A 9 15.34 -17.74 -14.19
C PHE A 9 14.50 -18.19 -15.38
N ASN A 10 13.73 -19.27 -15.26
CA ASN A 10 12.82 -19.68 -16.33
C ASN A 10 11.73 -18.61 -16.58
N ILE A 11 11.15 -18.04 -15.52
CA ILE A 11 10.12 -17.00 -15.64
C ILE A 11 10.76 -15.70 -16.16
N ASP A 12 11.92 -15.35 -15.62
CA ASP A 12 12.70 -14.19 -16.05
C ASP A 12 13.02 -14.24 -17.55
N HIS A 13 13.49 -15.40 -18.03
CA HIS A 13 13.79 -15.61 -19.45
C HIS A 13 12.55 -15.37 -20.32
N VAL A 14 11.38 -15.86 -19.91
CA VAL A 14 10.12 -15.62 -20.64
C VAL A 14 9.78 -14.14 -20.68
N ILE A 15 9.90 -13.43 -19.55
CA ILE A 15 9.65 -11.99 -19.48
C ILE A 15 10.63 -11.21 -20.37
N CYS A 16 11.93 -11.44 -20.21
CA CYS A 16 12.95 -10.73 -20.96
C CYS A 16 12.84 -11.01 -22.47
N SER A 17 12.59 -12.26 -22.86
CA SER A 17 12.37 -12.63 -24.26
C SER A 17 11.17 -11.89 -24.86
N ASN A 18 10.09 -11.68 -24.10
CA ASN A 18 8.95 -10.88 -24.57
C ASN A 18 9.32 -9.40 -24.72
N ILE A 19 10.13 -8.85 -23.81
CA ILE A 19 10.59 -7.47 -23.93
C ILE A 19 11.45 -7.27 -25.18
N ASP A 20 12.32 -8.23 -25.52
CA ASP A 20 13.14 -8.15 -26.74
C ASP A 20 12.30 -8.15 -28.04
N LEU A 21 11.09 -8.72 -28.02
CA LEU A 21 10.18 -8.68 -29.16
C LEU A 21 9.68 -7.27 -29.48
N LEU A 22 9.80 -6.28 -28.58
CA LEU A 22 9.44 -4.88 -28.87
C LEU A 22 10.24 -4.28 -30.03
N GLU A 23 11.40 -4.82 -30.35
CA GLU A 23 12.22 -4.41 -31.49
C GLU A 23 11.73 -5.01 -32.83
N THR A 24 10.77 -5.95 -32.78
CA THR A 24 10.22 -6.63 -33.96
C THR A 24 9.06 -5.84 -34.58
N ALA A 25 9.09 -5.68 -35.90
CA ALA A 25 8.02 -4.98 -36.63
C ALA A 25 6.65 -5.64 -36.41
N GLY A 26 5.65 -4.83 -36.07
CA GLY A 26 4.26 -5.29 -35.86
C GLY A 26 3.94 -5.76 -34.44
N VAL A 27 4.93 -5.85 -33.55
CA VAL A 27 4.69 -6.15 -32.13
C VAL A 27 4.27 -4.87 -31.40
N THR A 28 3.10 -4.90 -30.75
CA THR A 28 2.60 -3.77 -29.97
C THR A 28 3.09 -3.84 -28.53
N ARG A 29 3.23 -2.67 -27.91
CA ARG A 29 3.53 -2.55 -26.49
C ARG A 29 2.43 -3.15 -25.61
N GLY A 30 1.17 -3.05 -26.04
CA GLY A 30 0.02 -3.66 -25.36
C GLY A 30 0.09 -5.19 -25.35
N PHE A 31 0.42 -5.82 -26.49
CA PHE A 31 0.63 -7.27 -26.57
C PHE A 31 1.73 -7.75 -25.61
N ILE A 32 2.88 -7.05 -25.62
CA ILE A 32 3.98 -7.37 -24.70
C ILE A 32 3.54 -7.19 -23.24
N SER A 33 2.79 -6.12 -22.94
CA SER A 33 2.25 -5.88 -21.60
C SER A 33 1.35 -7.02 -21.10
N GLN A 34 0.50 -7.61 -21.97
CA GLN A 34 -0.31 -8.78 -21.60
C GLN A 34 0.58 -9.98 -21.22
N ASN A 35 1.61 -10.26 -22.01
CA ASN A 35 2.52 -11.37 -21.77
C ASN A 35 3.34 -11.17 -20.49
N LEU A 36 3.77 -9.94 -20.20
CA LEU A 36 4.45 -9.59 -18.94
C LEU A 36 3.54 -9.89 -17.75
N LEU A 37 2.34 -9.31 -17.72
CA LEU A 37 1.36 -9.47 -16.63
C LEU A 37 0.98 -10.94 -16.38
N ALA A 38 0.95 -11.75 -17.43
CA ALA A 38 0.71 -13.19 -17.32
C ALA A 38 1.76 -13.91 -16.46
N GLN A 39 3.01 -13.42 -16.44
CA GLN A 39 4.13 -14.05 -15.73
C GLN A 39 4.53 -13.35 -14.42
N SER A 40 4.20 -12.07 -14.24
CA SER A 40 4.69 -11.28 -13.10
C SER A 40 4.31 -11.87 -11.75
N ARG A 41 3.08 -12.40 -11.62
CA ARG A 41 2.62 -13.00 -10.36
C ARG A 41 3.49 -14.18 -9.96
N ASN A 42 3.83 -15.05 -10.92
CA ASN A 42 4.68 -16.20 -10.68
C ASN A 42 6.07 -15.74 -10.24
N LEU A 43 6.64 -14.74 -10.92
CA LEU A 43 7.95 -14.20 -10.56
C LEU A 43 7.96 -13.66 -9.12
N VAL A 44 6.94 -12.88 -8.76
CA VAL A 44 6.79 -12.33 -7.40
C VAL A 44 6.64 -13.43 -6.35
N GLU A 45 5.78 -14.42 -6.60
CA GLU A 45 5.57 -15.55 -5.68
C GLU A 45 6.85 -16.39 -5.52
N HIS A 46 7.62 -16.60 -6.58
CA HIS A 46 8.86 -17.37 -6.52
C HIS A 46 9.98 -16.62 -5.78
N ILE A 47 10.06 -15.29 -5.93
CA ILE A 47 10.95 -14.47 -5.11
C ILE A 47 10.52 -14.47 -3.63
N ALA A 48 9.21 -14.50 -3.34
CA ALA A 48 8.73 -14.67 -1.97
C ALA A 48 9.14 -16.05 -1.41
N VAL A 49 9.02 -17.12 -2.21
CA VAL A 49 9.48 -18.47 -1.83
C VAL A 49 10.99 -18.46 -1.57
N LYS A 50 11.81 -17.83 -2.43
CA LYS A 50 13.25 -17.67 -2.17
C LYS A 50 13.52 -16.99 -0.83
N ALA A 51 12.75 -15.96 -0.47
CA ALA A 51 12.85 -15.28 0.81
C ALA A 51 12.55 -16.22 1.99
N TYR A 52 11.46 -16.97 1.88
CA TYR A 52 11.01 -17.93 2.90
C TYR A 52 12.01 -19.08 3.10
N GLY A 53 12.60 -19.59 2.01
CA GLY A 53 13.59 -20.67 2.07
C GLY A 53 14.87 -20.28 2.81
N ASN A 54 15.20 -18.98 2.89
CA ASN A 54 16.35 -18.47 3.65
C ASN A 54 17.66 -19.25 3.41
N GLY A 55 17.94 -19.56 2.14
CA GLY A 55 19.13 -20.33 1.74
C GLY A 55 18.93 -21.85 1.64
N THR A 56 17.77 -22.39 2.01
CA THR A 56 17.40 -23.78 1.72
C THR A 56 16.83 -23.91 0.31
N ASP A 57 17.10 -25.05 -0.33
CA ASP A 57 16.56 -25.34 -1.65
C ASP A 57 15.12 -25.86 -1.52
N ILE A 58 14.16 -25.01 -1.87
CA ILE A 58 12.73 -25.31 -1.84
C ILE A 58 12.13 -25.08 -3.22
N MET A 59 11.01 -25.73 -3.52
CA MET A 59 10.27 -25.49 -4.76
C MET A 59 9.09 -24.56 -4.52
N ALA A 60 8.82 -23.67 -5.46
CA ALA A 60 7.57 -22.93 -5.48
C ALA A 60 6.43 -23.86 -5.92
N ASN A 61 5.47 -24.07 -5.03
CA ASN A 61 4.29 -24.91 -5.25
C ASN A 61 3.10 -24.43 -4.39
N TRP A 62 1.98 -25.14 -4.47
CA TRP A 62 0.74 -24.82 -3.76
C TRP A 62 0.86 -24.77 -2.23
N GLU A 63 1.84 -25.46 -1.64
CA GLU A 63 2.07 -25.49 -0.20
C GLU A 63 3.03 -24.37 0.25
N THR A 64 4.11 -24.14 -0.51
CA THR A 64 5.16 -23.19 -0.13
C THR A 64 4.79 -21.74 -0.43
N ILE A 65 4.02 -21.48 -1.49
CA ILE A 65 3.64 -20.12 -1.88
C ILE A 65 2.83 -19.41 -0.78
N PRO A 66 1.76 -20.00 -0.21
CA PRO A 66 1.01 -19.35 0.87
C PRO A 66 1.88 -19.06 2.11
N LEU A 67 2.76 -19.99 2.50
CA LEU A 67 3.69 -19.81 3.62
C LEU A 67 4.67 -18.67 3.35
N ALA A 68 5.17 -18.58 2.12
CA ALA A 68 6.09 -17.54 1.69
C ALA A 68 5.44 -16.15 1.64
N LEU A 69 4.23 -16.05 1.08
CA LEU A 69 3.45 -14.81 1.07
C LEU A 69 3.12 -14.32 2.48
N ASN A 70 2.97 -15.26 3.43
CA ASN A 70 2.83 -14.89 4.82
C ASN A 70 4.15 -14.42 5.46
N TYR A 71 5.25 -15.13 5.21
CA TYR A 71 6.57 -14.80 5.72
C TYR A 71 6.98 -13.36 5.40
N ILE A 72 6.75 -12.92 4.15
CA ILE A 72 7.12 -11.57 3.70
C ILE A 72 6.33 -10.44 4.38
N LYS A 73 5.28 -10.73 5.16
CA LYS A 73 4.55 -9.72 5.95
C LYS A 73 5.33 -9.19 7.14
N ARG A 74 6.38 -9.91 7.57
CA ARG A 74 7.09 -9.67 8.83
C ARG A 74 8.13 -8.54 8.76
N ASP A 75 8.49 -8.11 7.55
CA ASP A 75 9.56 -7.12 7.34
C ASP A 75 9.20 -6.13 6.23
N TYR A 76 9.43 -4.85 6.52
CA TYR A 76 9.25 -3.72 5.63
C TYR A 76 9.98 -3.88 4.30
N LYS A 77 11.14 -4.54 4.28
CA LYS A 77 11.92 -4.72 3.04
C LYS A 77 11.14 -5.45 1.93
N TYR A 78 10.13 -6.24 2.29
CA TYR A 78 9.24 -6.91 1.35
C TYR A 78 7.92 -6.17 1.10
N LEU A 79 7.74 -4.94 1.59
CA LEU A 79 6.50 -4.17 1.37
C LEU A 79 6.17 -4.02 -0.12
N PHE A 80 7.18 -3.69 -0.94
CA PHE A 80 6.97 -3.57 -2.38
C PHE A 80 6.54 -4.90 -3.02
N LEU A 81 7.09 -6.02 -2.57
CA LEU A 81 6.76 -7.35 -3.08
C LEU A 81 5.31 -7.72 -2.76
N ARG A 82 4.85 -7.41 -1.55
CA ARG A 82 3.44 -7.57 -1.14
C ARG A 82 2.50 -6.68 -1.93
N LYS A 83 2.83 -5.38 -2.08
CA LYS A 83 2.03 -4.45 -2.90
C LYS A 83 1.94 -4.94 -4.35
N PHE A 84 3.06 -5.38 -4.91
CA PHE A 84 3.08 -5.88 -6.28
C PHE A 84 2.23 -7.15 -6.43
N HIS A 85 2.35 -8.10 -5.50
CA HIS A 85 1.52 -9.31 -5.49
C HIS A 85 0.03 -8.98 -5.42
N ASN A 86 -0.39 -8.10 -4.50
CA ASN A 86 -1.78 -7.70 -4.35
C ASN A 86 -2.35 -7.08 -5.65
N PHE A 87 -1.61 -6.16 -6.26
CA PHE A 87 -2.02 -5.55 -7.54
C PHE A 87 -2.16 -6.57 -8.67
N LEU A 88 -1.25 -7.55 -8.74
CA LEU A 88 -1.29 -8.64 -9.72
C LEU A 88 -2.42 -9.65 -9.45
N GLN A 89 -2.78 -9.84 -8.19
CA GLN A 89 -3.90 -10.71 -7.81
C GLN A 89 -5.24 -10.08 -8.18
N GLU A 90 -5.44 -8.79 -7.90
CA GLU A 90 -6.66 -8.05 -8.27
C GLU A 90 -6.88 -8.04 -9.79
N SER A 91 -5.80 -7.83 -10.56
CA SER A 91 -5.89 -7.80 -12.02
C SER A 91 -6.26 -9.16 -12.63
N LYS A 92 -5.72 -10.28 -12.13
CA LYS A 92 -6.03 -11.62 -12.68
C LYS A 92 -7.37 -12.21 -12.23
N SER A 93 -7.87 -11.84 -11.05
CA SER A 93 -9.04 -12.50 -10.46
C SER A 93 -10.37 -12.05 -11.08
N HIS A 94 -10.38 -10.90 -11.75
CA HIS A 94 -11.62 -10.28 -12.25
C HIS A 94 -11.61 -10.01 -13.76
N TYR A 95 -10.44 -10.04 -14.43
CA TYR A 95 -10.36 -9.58 -15.82
C TYR A 95 -9.06 -10.05 -16.51
N THR A 96 -9.10 -10.33 -17.81
CA THR A 96 -7.88 -10.32 -18.63
C THR A 96 -7.84 -8.98 -19.36
N PRO A 97 -6.88 -8.10 -19.05
CA PRO A 97 -6.85 -6.78 -19.67
C PRO A 97 -6.66 -6.86 -21.18
N ASP A 98 -7.41 -6.03 -21.90
CA ASP A 98 -7.11 -5.71 -23.28
C ASP A 98 -5.72 -5.06 -23.40
N GLU A 99 -5.21 -4.90 -24.62
CA GLU A 99 -3.87 -4.36 -24.87
C GLU A 99 -3.65 -2.99 -24.19
N ASP A 100 -4.63 -2.08 -24.29
CA ASP A 100 -4.58 -0.75 -23.69
C ASP A 100 -4.59 -0.81 -22.14
N GLY A 101 -5.44 -1.66 -21.56
CA GLY A 101 -5.51 -1.89 -20.13
C GLY A 101 -4.22 -2.50 -19.59
N ALA A 102 -3.68 -3.50 -20.29
CA ALA A 102 -2.44 -4.17 -19.93
C ALA A 102 -1.26 -3.21 -19.98
N GLU A 103 -1.22 -2.35 -20.99
CA GLU A 103 -0.21 -1.31 -21.13
C GLU A 103 -0.24 -0.32 -19.95
N ARG A 104 -1.43 0.18 -19.57
CA ARG A 104 -1.59 1.08 -18.43
C ARG A 104 -1.17 0.44 -17.11
N LEU A 105 -1.54 -0.82 -16.90
CA LEU A 105 -1.14 -1.58 -15.71
C LEU A 105 0.37 -1.80 -15.68
N THR A 106 0.98 -2.18 -16.80
CA THR A 106 2.43 -2.42 -16.89
C THR A 106 3.22 -1.14 -16.62
N LEU A 107 2.78 0.02 -17.12
CA LEU A 107 3.36 1.32 -16.74
C LEU A 107 3.24 1.59 -15.24
N LYS A 108 2.05 1.36 -14.66
CA LYS A 108 1.82 1.53 -13.23
C LYS A 108 2.73 0.60 -12.41
N TYR A 109 2.98 -0.60 -12.91
CA TYR A 109 3.78 -1.61 -12.23
C TYR A 109 5.28 -1.53 -12.53
N TYR A 110 5.70 -0.68 -13.46
CA TYR A 110 7.09 -0.56 -13.89
C TYR A 110 8.05 -0.29 -12.72
N GLU A 111 7.64 0.53 -11.74
CA GLU A 111 8.41 0.75 -10.51
C GLU A 111 8.70 -0.58 -9.76
N TYR A 112 7.73 -1.49 -9.70
CA TYR A 112 7.85 -2.74 -8.94
C TYR A 112 8.76 -3.73 -9.64
N TYR A 113 8.80 -3.76 -10.97
CA TYR A 113 9.78 -4.57 -11.71
C TYR A 113 11.21 -4.10 -11.43
N MET A 114 11.44 -2.79 -11.44
CA MET A 114 12.73 -2.20 -11.09
C MET A 114 13.11 -2.53 -9.65
N MET A 115 12.20 -2.37 -8.69
CA MET A 115 12.43 -2.77 -7.29
C MET A 115 12.73 -4.26 -7.16
N LEU A 116 12.01 -5.12 -7.87
CA LEU A 116 12.18 -6.56 -7.83
C LEU A 116 13.55 -6.98 -8.35
N ARG A 117 14.02 -6.37 -9.43
CA ARG A 117 15.37 -6.58 -9.95
C ARG A 117 16.44 -6.20 -8.92
N GLU A 118 16.41 -4.96 -8.43
CA GLU A 118 17.40 -4.46 -7.49
C GLU A 118 17.40 -5.27 -6.19
N PHE A 119 16.21 -5.61 -5.70
CA PHE A 119 16.04 -6.45 -4.51
C PHE A 119 16.63 -7.84 -4.71
N SER A 120 16.32 -8.50 -5.84
CA SER A 120 16.79 -9.86 -6.12
C SER A 120 18.32 -9.91 -6.27
N LYS A 121 18.91 -8.89 -6.89
CA LYS A 121 20.37 -8.76 -6.99
C LYS A 121 21.01 -8.52 -5.63
N LYS A 122 20.49 -7.58 -4.85
CA LYS A 122 21.06 -7.19 -3.56
C LYS A 122 20.94 -8.28 -2.50
N GLU A 123 19.76 -8.89 -2.36
CA GLU A 123 19.49 -9.85 -1.27
C GLU A 123 19.91 -11.27 -1.63
N TYR A 124 19.85 -11.64 -2.92
CA TYR A 124 20.05 -13.04 -3.36
C TYR A 124 21.12 -13.21 -4.44
N GLY A 125 21.72 -12.12 -4.94
CA GLY A 125 22.72 -12.19 -6.01
C GLY A 125 22.13 -12.57 -7.37
N LEU A 126 20.81 -12.54 -7.55
CA LEU A 126 20.14 -12.96 -8.78
C LEU A 126 20.03 -11.79 -9.76
N ASP A 127 20.63 -11.94 -10.95
CA ASP A 127 20.47 -11.02 -12.08
C ASP A 127 19.23 -11.40 -12.89
N ILE A 128 18.13 -10.68 -12.66
CA ILE A 128 16.86 -10.84 -13.39
C ILE A 128 16.47 -9.52 -14.05
N LEU A 129 15.53 -9.55 -15.00
CA LEU A 129 14.93 -8.38 -15.66
C LEU A 129 16.00 -7.47 -16.28
N HIS A 130 17.01 -8.08 -16.90
CA HIS A 130 18.22 -7.41 -17.39
C HIS A 130 17.95 -6.40 -18.52
N ASN A 131 16.82 -6.55 -19.24
CA ASN A 131 16.43 -5.70 -20.35
C ASN A 131 15.15 -4.88 -20.07
N ILE A 132 14.71 -4.76 -18.81
CA ILE A 132 13.46 -4.06 -18.45
C ILE A 132 13.42 -2.61 -18.95
N GLU A 133 14.57 -1.94 -19.06
CA GLU A 133 14.70 -0.58 -19.61
C GLU A 133 14.37 -0.46 -21.10
N LYS A 134 14.36 -1.58 -21.85
CA LYS A 134 13.84 -1.59 -23.23
C LYS A 134 12.34 -1.36 -23.27
N PHE A 135 11.61 -1.63 -22.19
CA PHE A 135 10.20 -1.34 -22.12
C PHE A 135 9.98 0.18 -22.07
N PRO A 136 9.29 0.77 -23.07
CA PRO A 136 9.20 2.22 -23.18
C PRO A 136 8.33 2.82 -22.08
N VAL A 137 8.92 3.68 -21.25
CA VAL A 137 8.24 4.48 -20.24
C VAL A 137 8.15 5.94 -20.68
N ASN A 138 6.95 6.50 -20.68
CA ASN A 138 6.72 7.90 -21.07
C ASN A 138 7.20 8.83 -19.96
N MET A 139 8.47 9.26 -20.02
CA MET A 139 9.00 10.31 -19.15
C MET A 139 9.16 11.63 -19.87
N ASP A 140 8.71 12.70 -19.23
CA ASP A 140 8.96 14.06 -19.69
C ASP A 140 10.45 14.40 -19.56
N LYS A 141 11.09 14.66 -20.69
CA LYS A 141 12.53 14.96 -20.75
C LYS A 141 12.87 16.30 -20.11
N ALA A 142 11.91 17.23 -20.02
CA ALA A 142 12.14 18.57 -19.47
C ALA A 142 12.50 18.54 -17.97
N VAL A 143 12.01 17.55 -17.21
CA VAL A 143 12.20 17.48 -15.75
C VAL A 143 13.35 16.56 -15.32
N ILE A 144 14.02 15.87 -16.27
CA ILE A 144 15.10 14.93 -15.97
C ILE A 144 16.26 15.61 -15.25
N GLY A 145 16.65 16.82 -15.70
CA GLY A 145 17.75 17.58 -15.07
C GLY A 145 17.48 17.90 -13.60
N TYR A 146 16.24 18.27 -13.28
CA TYR A 146 15.80 18.54 -11.91
C TYR A 146 15.87 17.28 -11.03
N TYR A 147 15.23 16.18 -11.45
CA TYR A 147 15.19 14.97 -10.65
C TYR A 147 16.57 14.31 -10.51
N ARG A 148 17.44 14.41 -11.52
CA ARG A 148 18.84 13.98 -11.42
C ARG A 148 19.60 14.78 -10.36
N ALA A 149 19.41 16.10 -10.31
CA ALA A 149 20.03 16.95 -9.29
C ALA A 149 19.52 16.60 -7.87
N VAL A 150 18.21 16.33 -7.71
CA VAL A 150 17.64 15.82 -6.46
C VAL A 150 18.27 14.48 -6.07
N LEU A 151 18.33 13.52 -6.99
CA LEU A 151 18.87 12.19 -6.75
C LEU A 151 20.33 12.24 -6.28
N ASN A 152 21.14 13.11 -6.88
CA ASN A 152 22.54 13.30 -6.48
C ASN A 152 22.69 13.93 -5.08
N SER A 153 21.66 14.63 -4.58
CA SER A 153 21.68 15.23 -3.24
C SER A 153 21.34 14.24 -2.11
N LEU A 154 20.70 13.10 -2.44
CA LEU A 154 20.19 12.09 -1.51
C LEU A 154 21.26 11.17 -0.89
N GLY A 155 22.54 11.34 -1.26
CA GLY A 155 23.67 10.53 -0.76
C GLY A 155 24.30 11.00 0.55
N LYS A 156 23.79 12.09 1.16
CA LYS A 156 24.35 12.62 2.42
C LYS A 156 23.96 11.73 3.58
N GLN A 157 24.93 11.31 4.39
CA GLN A 157 24.67 10.64 5.66
C GLN A 157 24.26 11.69 6.70
N TYR A 158 23.13 11.46 7.35
CA TYR A 158 22.63 12.29 8.44
C TYR A 158 22.81 11.55 9.76
N GLY A 159 23.06 12.30 10.85
CA GLY A 159 23.16 11.73 12.19
C GLY A 159 21.82 11.22 12.74
N PHE A 160 21.84 10.73 13.98
CA PHE A 160 20.65 10.21 14.67
C PHE A 160 19.47 11.18 14.67
N VAL A 161 18.26 10.63 14.55
CA VAL A 161 17.00 11.37 14.50
C VAL A 161 16.19 11.14 15.78
N ASP A 162 15.83 12.22 16.47
CA ASP A 162 14.81 12.20 17.52
C ASP A 162 13.43 12.56 16.95
N PHE A 163 12.66 11.55 16.55
CA PHE A 163 11.31 11.73 16.02
C PHE A 163 10.33 12.35 17.01
N ASN A 164 10.62 12.40 18.32
CA ASN A 164 9.65 12.91 19.31
C ASN A 164 9.30 14.38 19.11
N ARG A 165 10.22 15.15 18.52
CA ARG A 165 10.06 16.57 18.23
C ARG A 165 9.41 16.85 16.88
N ASN A 166 9.28 15.82 16.04
CA ASN A 166 8.79 15.99 14.68
C ASN A 166 7.26 15.99 14.67
N GLU A 167 6.71 16.89 13.86
CA GLU A 167 5.28 16.94 13.60
C GLU A 167 4.81 15.66 12.90
N ARG A 168 3.54 15.32 13.12
CA ARG A 168 2.90 14.23 12.38
C ARG A 168 2.44 14.75 11.03
N LEU A 169 2.67 13.97 10.00
CA LEU A 169 2.31 14.28 8.62
C LEU A 169 1.50 13.13 8.03
N TYR A 170 0.53 13.46 7.19
CA TYR A 170 -0.08 12.51 6.28
C TYR A 170 0.64 12.53 4.94
N VAL A 171 0.93 11.34 4.40
CA VAL A 171 1.38 11.18 3.01
C VAL A 171 0.13 11.22 2.13
N MET A 172 0.00 12.24 1.31
CA MET A 172 -1.15 12.40 0.42
C MET A 172 -0.95 11.68 -0.92
N ARG A 173 0.31 11.62 -1.37
CA ARG A 173 0.71 10.96 -2.61
C ARG A 173 2.19 10.63 -2.56
N SER A 174 2.55 9.44 -2.98
CA SER A 174 3.95 9.06 -3.27
C SER A 174 4.04 8.71 -4.75
N LYS A 175 4.76 9.54 -5.52
CA LYS A 175 4.92 9.36 -6.96
C LYS A 175 6.33 8.84 -7.25
N PRO A 176 6.49 7.65 -7.86
CA PRO A 176 7.78 7.20 -8.33
C PRO A 176 8.24 7.99 -9.55
N VAL A 177 9.53 8.28 -9.60
CA VAL A 177 10.24 8.92 -10.69
C VAL A 177 11.50 8.11 -10.94
N ILE A 178 11.70 7.64 -12.18
CA ILE A 178 12.77 6.71 -12.50
C ILE A 178 13.82 7.44 -13.33
N ILE A 179 14.99 7.69 -12.76
CA ILE A 179 16.06 8.44 -13.43
C ILE A 179 17.34 7.59 -13.38
N ASP A 180 17.95 7.39 -14.55
CA ASP A 180 19.23 6.66 -14.69
C ASP A 180 19.19 5.28 -14.00
N GLY A 181 18.08 4.55 -14.16
CA GLY A 181 17.87 3.21 -13.58
C GLY A 181 17.57 3.20 -12.07
N ARG A 182 17.42 4.36 -11.42
CA ARG A 182 17.15 4.49 -9.98
C ARG A 182 15.76 5.07 -9.73
N ILE A 183 15.14 4.63 -8.63
CA ILE A 183 13.81 5.11 -8.21
C ILE A 183 13.98 6.22 -7.18
N LEU A 184 13.34 7.35 -7.47
CA LEU A 184 13.15 8.50 -6.59
C LEU A 184 11.65 8.64 -6.30
N TYR A 185 11.27 8.87 -5.05
CA TYR A 185 9.89 9.15 -4.70
C TYR A 185 9.69 10.63 -4.44
N GLU A 186 8.75 11.24 -5.15
CA GLU A 186 8.21 12.56 -4.85
C GLU A 186 6.98 12.40 -3.96
N ASN A 187 7.10 12.80 -2.70
CA ASN A 187 6.07 12.63 -1.69
C ASN A 187 5.40 13.97 -1.39
N THR A 188 4.09 14.03 -1.62
CA THR A 188 3.26 15.16 -1.19
C THR A 188 2.78 14.93 0.24
N MET A 189 3.16 15.82 1.15
CA MET A 189 2.92 15.72 2.58
C MET A 189 2.02 16.85 3.06
N ILE A 190 1.28 16.62 4.14
CA ILE A 190 0.46 17.64 4.83
C ILE A 190 0.49 17.40 6.35
N PRO A 191 0.43 18.42 7.21
CA PRO A 191 0.32 18.21 8.65
C PRO A 191 -0.92 17.39 9.04
N ALA A 192 -0.74 16.44 9.96
CA ALA A 192 -1.76 15.50 10.42
C ALA A 192 -2.59 16.08 11.58
N ASN A 193 -3.33 17.15 11.30
CA ASN A 193 -4.26 17.77 12.25
C ASN A 193 -5.63 18.01 11.60
N ASP A 194 -6.63 18.39 12.39
CA ASP A 194 -8.01 18.52 11.92
C ASP A 194 -8.29 19.85 11.19
N VAL A 195 -7.30 20.74 11.06
CA VAL A 195 -7.43 22.10 10.49
C VAL A 195 -6.63 22.31 9.20
N SER A 196 -5.75 21.39 8.82
CA SER A 196 -4.94 21.51 7.62
C SER A 196 -5.77 21.51 6.33
N SER A 197 -5.30 22.29 5.37
CA SER A 197 -5.92 22.55 4.08
C SER A 197 -5.00 22.10 2.93
N LYS A 198 -5.52 22.07 1.69
CA LYS A 198 -4.71 21.76 0.50
C LYS A 198 -3.53 22.70 0.28
N PHE A 199 -3.55 23.90 0.88
CA PHE A 199 -2.48 24.90 0.78
C PHE A 199 -1.31 24.61 1.73
N ASP A 200 -1.51 23.73 2.72
CA ASP A 200 -0.47 23.29 3.65
C ASP A 200 0.37 22.12 3.10
N ARG A 201 0.14 21.75 1.83
CA ARG A 201 0.84 20.66 1.16
C ARG A 201 2.26 21.10 0.78
N PHE A 202 3.22 20.21 1.00
CA PHE A 202 4.60 20.42 0.58
C PHE A 202 5.22 19.13 0.04
N ILE A 203 6.30 19.27 -0.74
CA ILE A 203 6.98 18.16 -1.40
C ILE A 203 8.22 17.75 -0.60
N THR A 204 8.44 16.45 -0.48
CA THR A 204 9.68 15.85 0.03
C THR A 204 10.14 14.73 -0.90
N PHE A 205 11.43 14.44 -0.93
CA PHE A 205 12.02 13.42 -1.78
C PHE A 205 12.68 12.31 -0.96
N SER A 206 12.46 11.05 -1.35
CA SER A 206 13.08 9.87 -0.72
C SER A 206 13.53 8.85 -1.75
N THR A 207 14.43 7.95 -1.35
CA THR A 207 14.84 6.77 -2.14
C THR A 207 14.09 5.49 -1.72
N PHE A 208 13.18 5.61 -0.77
CA PHE A 208 12.36 4.53 -0.25
C PHE A 208 10.88 4.91 -0.31
N MET A 209 10.04 3.89 -0.52
CA MET A 209 8.58 4.01 -0.46
C MET A 209 8.14 4.42 0.94
N ILE A 210 6.97 5.03 1.10
CA ILE A 210 6.40 5.33 2.41
C ILE A 210 4.96 4.79 2.43
N PRO A 211 4.51 4.14 3.51
CA PRO A 211 3.11 3.85 3.73
C PRO A 211 2.27 5.13 3.76
N ASP A 212 1.13 5.14 3.08
CA ASP A 212 0.24 6.29 2.90
C ASP A 212 -1.05 6.22 3.73
N HIS A 213 -1.31 5.06 4.33
CA HIS A 213 -2.53 4.81 5.12
C HIS A 213 -2.50 5.40 6.54
N TYR A 214 -1.33 5.76 7.08
CA TYR A 214 -1.20 6.36 8.42
C TYR A 214 -0.44 7.69 8.46
N ALA A 215 -0.63 8.42 9.55
CA ALA A 215 0.30 9.50 9.91
C ALA A 215 1.69 8.94 10.18
N ILE A 216 2.70 9.71 9.78
CA ILE A 216 4.11 9.45 10.09
C ILE A 216 4.72 10.65 10.80
N ARG A 217 5.75 10.39 11.60
CA ARG A 217 6.78 11.38 11.95
C ARG A 217 7.92 11.20 10.99
N ALA A 218 8.35 12.28 10.36
CA ALA A 218 9.30 12.25 9.25
C ALA A 218 10.57 13.04 9.62
N ASP A 219 11.76 12.50 9.32
CA ASP A 219 13.00 13.28 9.34
C ASP A 219 13.17 13.98 7.99
N ILE A 220 13.00 15.29 8.00
CA ILE A 220 13.01 16.10 6.78
C ILE A 220 14.13 17.10 6.86
N ARG A 221 15.04 17.05 5.88
CA ARG A 221 16.22 17.91 5.81
C ARG A 221 16.13 18.79 4.58
N GLY A 222 16.11 20.10 4.79
CA GLY A 222 16.25 21.06 3.71
C GLY A 222 17.65 20.98 3.09
N THR A 223 17.74 20.95 1.77
CA THR A 223 19.00 21.08 1.05
C THR A 223 18.82 21.96 -0.18
N GLN A 224 19.94 22.29 -0.83
CA GLN A 224 19.97 23.09 -2.05
C GLN A 224 20.53 22.23 -3.17
N ILE A 225 19.83 22.22 -4.30
CA ILE A 225 20.30 21.59 -5.55
C ILE A 225 20.61 22.69 -6.56
N ILE A 226 21.41 22.35 -7.57
CA ILE A 226 21.70 23.23 -8.70
C ILE A 226 21.07 22.63 -9.95
N VAL A 227 20.21 23.39 -10.60
CA VAL A 227 19.56 23.03 -11.87
C VAL A 227 19.76 24.23 -12.80
N GLU A 228 20.39 24.02 -13.95
CA GLU A 228 20.64 25.09 -14.94
C GLU A 228 21.29 26.35 -14.33
N ASN A 229 22.30 26.15 -13.48
CA ASN A 229 23.01 27.19 -12.71
C ASN A 229 22.16 27.98 -11.70
N GLN A 230 20.93 27.55 -11.44
CA GLN A 230 20.07 28.13 -10.40
C GLN A 230 20.07 27.24 -9.14
N LYS A 231 20.18 27.87 -7.97
CA LYS A 231 20.04 27.19 -6.67
C LYS A 231 18.57 27.04 -6.31
N MET A 232 18.13 25.83 -6.06
CA MET A 232 16.74 25.52 -5.70
C MET A 232 16.69 24.78 -4.36
N PRO A 233 15.85 25.23 -3.40
CA PRO A 233 15.61 24.49 -2.17
C PRO A 233 14.79 23.22 -2.45
N VAL A 234 15.17 22.12 -1.82
CA VAL A 234 14.37 20.88 -1.80
C VAL A 234 14.38 20.26 -0.41
N ASN A 235 13.34 19.50 -0.09
CA ASN A 235 13.24 18.78 1.17
C ASN A 235 13.54 17.30 0.95
N ILE A 236 14.48 16.76 1.71
CA ILE A 236 14.86 15.36 1.67
C ILE A 236 14.25 14.65 2.86
N LEU A 237 13.44 13.62 2.60
CA LEU A 237 12.96 12.70 3.62
C LEU A 237 14.02 11.62 3.82
N VAL A 238 14.63 11.63 4.99
CA VAL A 238 15.73 10.73 5.35
C VAL A 238 15.21 9.45 5.99
N ASP A 239 14.22 9.57 6.87
CA ASP A 239 13.66 8.44 7.61
C ASP A 239 12.25 8.79 8.13
N TYR A 240 11.48 7.78 8.56
CA TYR A 240 10.15 7.98 9.12
C TYR A 240 9.78 6.93 10.18
N GLN A 241 8.78 7.27 10.98
CA GLN A 241 8.10 6.34 11.88
C GLN A 241 6.59 6.53 11.78
N VAL A 242 5.83 5.43 11.69
CA VAL A 242 4.37 5.45 11.81
C VAL A 242 3.98 6.04 13.18
N SER A 243 3.00 6.93 13.19
CA SER A 243 2.60 7.68 14.39
C SER A 243 1.12 8.03 14.37
N ILE A 244 0.26 7.02 14.56
CA ILE A 244 -1.18 7.20 14.80
C ILE A 244 -1.37 8.00 16.10
N ARG A 245 -2.25 8.99 16.12
CA ARG A 245 -2.50 9.81 17.32
C ARG A 245 -3.22 8.98 18.38
N PRO A 246 -2.89 9.12 19.67
CA PRO A 246 -3.59 8.39 20.73
C PRO A 246 -5.12 8.59 20.76
N CYS A 247 -5.60 9.76 20.33
CA CYS A 247 -7.05 10.01 20.23
C CYS A 247 -7.74 9.18 19.15
N GLU A 248 -7.05 8.81 18.06
CA GLU A 248 -7.57 7.94 17.00
C GLU A 248 -7.80 6.53 17.55
N LEU A 249 -6.83 6.01 18.30
CA LEU A 249 -6.95 4.73 19.01
C LEU A 249 -8.09 4.75 20.05
N ASN A 250 -8.20 5.83 20.82
CA ASN A 250 -9.28 5.97 21.81
C ASN A 250 -10.66 6.01 21.16
N ASN A 251 -10.81 6.77 20.05
CA ASN A 251 -12.09 6.86 19.35
C ASN A 251 -12.42 5.54 18.65
N PHE A 252 -11.45 4.86 18.03
CA PHE A 252 -11.66 3.54 17.46
C PHE A 252 -12.17 2.54 18.50
N ALA A 253 -11.63 2.55 19.72
CA ALA A 253 -12.10 1.67 20.80
C ALA A 253 -13.57 1.92 21.21
N LYS A 254 -14.08 3.15 21.07
CA LYS A 254 -15.48 3.48 21.41
C LYS A 254 -16.47 2.75 20.54
N ILE A 255 -16.12 2.40 19.30
CA ILE A 255 -16.94 1.58 18.38
C ILE A 255 -17.40 0.27 19.06
N PHE A 256 -16.59 -0.23 20.00
CA PHE A 256 -16.83 -1.48 20.71
C PHE A 256 -17.28 -1.27 22.18
N GLY A 257 -17.78 -0.08 22.50
CA GLY A 257 -18.20 0.31 23.85
C GLY A 257 -17.06 0.48 24.85
N LEU A 258 -15.81 0.54 24.40
CA LEU A 258 -14.63 0.61 25.28
C LEU A 258 -14.21 2.07 25.52
N LYS A 259 -14.02 2.42 26.79
CA LYS A 259 -13.46 3.72 27.21
C LYS A 259 -12.01 3.54 27.65
N ILE A 260 -11.08 3.72 26.71
CA ILE A 260 -9.64 3.62 26.97
C ILE A 260 -8.96 5.00 26.93
N LYS A 261 -7.76 5.08 27.53
CA LYS A 261 -6.90 6.26 27.47
C LYS A 261 -5.48 5.88 27.07
N MET A 262 -5.22 5.98 25.77
CA MET A 262 -3.91 5.87 25.15
C MET A 262 -3.11 7.16 25.29
N ASN A 263 -1.79 7.03 25.35
CA ASN A 263 -0.84 8.14 25.27
C ASN A 263 0.51 7.63 24.72
N GLN A 264 1.37 8.56 24.30
CA GLN A 264 2.66 8.24 23.67
C GLN A 264 3.67 7.60 24.64
N GLY A 265 3.48 7.75 25.95
CA GLY A 265 4.35 7.14 26.97
C GLY A 265 4.05 5.67 27.25
N LEU A 266 2.95 5.12 26.73
CA LEU A 266 2.63 3.71 26.92
C LEU A 266 3.52 2.81 26.07
N ALA A 267 4.09 1.78 26.68
CA ALA A 267 4.88 0.79 25.96
C ALA A 267 4.05 0.02 24.90
N GLU A 268 2.75 -0.21 25.16
CA GLU A 268 1.82 -0.77 24.16
C GLU A 268 1.73 0.12 22.90
N TYR A 269 1.58 1.44 23.10
CA TYR A 269 1.54 2.40 21.99
C TYR A 269 2.83 2.37 21.17
N ASN A 270 3.98 2.43 21.85
CA ASN A 270 5.28 2.44 21.19
C ASN A 270 5.56 1.11 20.45
N GLY A 271 5.20 -0.02 21.06
CA GLY A 271 5.29 -1.33 20.42
C GLY A 271 4.44 -1.42 19.16
N LEU A 272 3.22 -0.86 19.19
CA LEU A 272 2.33 -0.84 18.03
C LEU A 272 2.90 0.02 16.90
N MET A 273 3.33 1.25 17.20
CA MET A 273 3.92 2.14 16.20
C MET A 273 5.20 1.52 15.60
N GLN A 274 6.04 0.92 16.43
CA GLN A 274 7.26 0.22 16.00
C GLN A 274 6.92 -0.97 15.09
N TYR A 275 5.92 -1.78 15.44
CA TYR A 275 5.48 -2.89 14.60
C TYR A 275 4.98 -2.41 13.24
N LEU A 276 4.11 -1.40 13.21
CA LEU A 276 3.58 -0.85 11.96
C LEU A 276 4.68 -0.23 11.09
N THR A 277 5.67 0.42 11.71
CA THR A 277 6.84 0.98 10.99
C THR A 277 7.72 -0.14 10.44
N LYS A 278 8.08 -1.12 11.28
CA LYS A 278 8.95 -2.25 10.93
C LYS A 278 8.35 -3.14 9.85
N THR A 279 7.03 -3.30 9.82
CA THR A 279 6.36 -4.17 8.86
C THR A 279 5.82 -3.39 7.67
N GLY A 280 5.60 -2.08 7.76
CA GLY A 280 4.83 -1.33 6.76
C GLY A 280 3.36 -1.74 6.63
N GLY A 281 2.86 -2.59 7.54
CA GLY A 281 1.49 -3.09 7.52
C GLY A 281 0.48 -2.12 8.11
N SER A 282 -0.78 -2.53 8.08
CA SER A 282 -1.94 -1.84 8.65
C SER A 282 -2.46 -2.56 9.91
N LEU A 283 -3.27 -1.86 10.71
CA LEU A 283 -4.09 -2.48 11.75
C LEU A 283 -5.06 -3.48 11.13
N THR A 284 -5.57 -3.24 9.92
CA THR A 284 -6.41 -4.21 9.21
C THR A 284 -5.67 -5.52 8.99
N ASP A 285 -4.38 -5.49 8.64
CA ASP A 285 -3.55 -6.70 8.54
C ASP A 285 -3.48 -7.45 9.88
N ILE A 286 -3.40 -6.71 11.00
CA ILE A 286 -3.44 -7.31 12.35
C ILE A 286 -4.82 -7.92 12.63
N LEU A 287 -5.91 -7.31 12.14
CA LEU A 287 -7.26 -7.87 12.28
C LEU A 287 -7.46 -9.14 11.44
N LEU A 288 -6.83 -9.23 10.28
CA LEU A 288 -6.96 -10.34 9.34
C LEU A 288 -5.96 -11.48 9.57
N ALA A 289 -4.88 -11.24 10.33
CA ALA A 289 -3.89 -12.25 10.69
C ALA A 289 -4.55 -13.51 11.30
N ASN A 290 -4.07 -14.70 10.97
CA ASN A 290 -4.57 -15.93 11.61
C ASN A 290 -4.22 -15.98 13.10
N ASP A 291 -4.81 -16.91 13.85
CA ASP A 291 -4.65 -16.94 15.31
C ASP A 291 -3.20 -17.16 15.77
N VAL A 292 -2.39 -17.88 14.99
CA VAL A 292 -0.97 -18.09 15.29
C VAL A 292 -0.22 -16.77 15.10
N GLU A 293 -0.35 -16.15 13.93
CA GLU A 293 0.26 -14.86 13.60
C GLU A 293 -0.18 -13.77 14.58
N TYR A 294 -1.46 -13.70 14.89
CA TYR A 294 -2.00 -12.69 15.78
C TYR A 294 -1.39 -12.78 17.18
N LYS A 295 -1.19 -13.99 17.71
CA LYS A 295 -0.51 -14.20 18.99
C LYS A 295 0.95 -13.74 18.93
N GLU A 296 1.67 -14.03 17.85
CA GLU A 296 3.04 -13.56 17.64
C GLU A 296 3.10 -12.02 17.60
N ILE A 297 2.19 -11.39 16.84
CA ILE A 297 2.07 -9.95 16.69
C ILE A 297 1.75 -9.29 18.03
N LYS A 298 0.73 -9.79 18.75
CA LYS A 298 0.33 -9.30 20.07
C LYS A 298 1.50 -9.38 21.04
N SER A 299 2.16 -10.54 21.11
CA SER A 299 3.34 -10.74 21.95
C SER A 299 4.46 -9.75 21.64
N TYR A 300 4.79 -9.55 20.36
CA TYR A 300 5.83 -8.60 19.94
C TYR A 300 5.49 -7.16 20.37
N ILE A 301 4.25 -6.71 20.10
CA ILE A 301 3.81 -5.35 20.41
C ILE A 301 3.76 -5.12 21.93
N THR A 302 3.29 -6.10 22.70
CA THR A 302 3.07 -5.95 24.14
C THR A 302 4.28 -6.40 24.98
N GLN A 303 5.38 -6.84 24.38
CA GLN A 303 6.52 -7.44 25.12
C GLN A 303 7.09 -6.55 26.25
N LYS A 304 7.03 -5.21 26.10
CA LYS A 304 7.48 -4.24 27.11
C LYS A 304 6.33 -3.60 27.89
N ALA A 305 5.09 -3.97 27.61
CA ALA A 305 3.90 -3.34 28.14
C ALA A 305 3.50 -3.96 29.49
N ARG A 306 3.44 -3.13 30.53
CA ARG A 306 2.86 -3.50 31.84
C ARG A 306 1.34 -3.39 31.86
N THR A 307 0.79 -2.57 30.97
CA THR A 307 -0.65 -2.35 30.83
C THR A 307 -0.98 -2.39 29.36
N ILE A 308 -1.98 -3.20 29.03
CA ILE A 308 -2.51 -3.40 27.69
C ILE A 308 -3.94 -2.85 27.72
N LYS A 309 -4.27 -1.95 26.79
CA LYS A 309 -5.57 -1.25 26.75
C LYS A 309 -6.20 -1.32 25.36
N PHE A 310 -5.41 -1.07 24.32
CA PHE A 310 -5.92 -1.01 22.96
C PHE A 310 -6.19 -2.40 22.38
N PHE A 311 -5.45 -3.42 22.82
CA PHE A 311 -5.68 -4.77 22.33
C PHE A 311 -7.06 -5.34 22.66
N ASP A 312 -7.74 -4.87 23.70
CA ASP A 312 -9.14 -5.26 23.94
C ASP A 312 -10.05 -4.81 22.79
N ALA A 313 -9.78 -3.64 22.20
CA ALA A 313 -10.49 -3.16 21.01
C ALA A 313 -10.10 -3.98 19.77
N ILE A 314 -8.83 -4.37 19.63
CA ILE A 314 -8.36 -5.23 18.54
C ILE A 314 -9.00 -6.62 18.61
N ASP A 315 -9.07 -7.22 19.80
CA ASP A 315 -9.70 -8.53 20.02
C ASP A 315 -11.19 -8.48 19.61
N LYS A 316 -11.93 -7.44 20.03
CA LYS A 316 -13.33 -7.25 19.61
C LYS A 316 -13.47 -6.97 18.11
N ALA A 317 -12.59 -6.16 17.53
CA ALA A 317 -12.57 -5.88 16.10
C ALA A 317 -12.32 -7.15 15.28
N ARG A 318 -11.40 -8.02 15.72
CA ARG A 318 -11.14 -9.32 15.11
C ARG A 318 -12.38 -10.20 15.11
N ILE A 319 -13.10 -10.29 16.23
CA ILE A 319 -14.35 -11.05 16.31
C ILE A 319 -15.38 -10.56 15.30
N VAL A 320 -15.51 -9.24 15.10
CA VAL A 320 -16.41 -8.68 14.08
C VAL A 320 -15.96 -9.06 12.67
N VAL A 321 -14.67 -8.86 12.37
CA VAL A 321 -14.10 -9.06 11.03
C VAL A 321 -14.07 -10.52 10.60
N TRP A 322 -13.66 -11.42 11.49
CA TRP A 322 -13.52 -12.87 11.20
C TRP A 322 -14.85 -13.59 11.07
N ASN A 323 -15.84 -13.20 11.87
CA ASN A 323 -17.19 -13.76 11.77
C ASN A 323 -18.05 -13.05 10.72
N ASN A 324 -17.45 -12.14 9.92
CA ASN A 324 -18.13 -11.34 8.90
C ASN A 324 -19.44 -10.71 9.41
N LYS A 325 -19.41 -10.20 10.64
CA LYS A 325 -20.58 -9.60 11.29
C LYS A 325 -20.93 -8.27 10.62
N HIS A 326 -22.20 -7.88 10.67
CA HIS A 326 -22.61 -6.53 10.24
C HIS A 326 -21.83 -5.46 11.01
N GLY A 327 -21.11 -4.62 10.26
CA GLY A 327 -20.13 -3.63 10.74
C GLY A 327 -18.68 -3.98 10.37
N SER A 328 -18.43 -5.12 9.73
CA SER A 328 -17.09 -5.59 9.40
C SER A 328 -16.38 -4.74 8.35
N ASN A 329 -17.09 -4.25 7.33
CA ASN A 329 -16.51 -3.38 6.30
C ASN A 329 -16.14 -2.03 6.88
N ILE A 330 -16.99 -1.47 7.75
CA ILE A 330 -16.69 -0.23 8.48
C ILE A 330 -15.45 -0.42 9.36
N VAL A 331 -15.36 -1.51 10.13
CA VAL A 331 -14.21 -1.79 11.01
C VAL A 331 -12.92 -1.97 10.20
N ARG A 332 -12.96 -2.73 9.10
CA ARG A 332 -11.82 -2.89 8.19
C ARG A 332 -11.33 -1.54 7.70
N TYR A 333 -12.23 -0.72 7.16
CA TYR A 333 -11.89 0.57 6.60
C TYR A 333 -11.36 1.57 7.62
N LEU A 334 -12.04 1.73 8.77
CA LEU A 334 -11.59 2.67 9.81
C LEU A 334 -10.25 2.25 10.43
N SER A 335 -10.00 0.95 10.57
CA SER A 335 -8.69 0.45 11.02
C SER A 335 -7.59 0.67 9.98
N TYR A 336 -7.92 0.70 8.69
CA TYR A 336 -6.95 0.93 7.61
C TYR A 336 -6.46 2.37 7.60
N ILE A 337 -7.36 3.36 7.71
CA ILE A 337 -7.01 4.78 7.57
C ILE A 337 -6.69 5.50 8.88
N MET A 338 -7.26 5.01 10.00
CA MET A 338 -7.14 5.58 11.36
C MET A 338 -7.26 7.11 11.47
N ARG A 339 -8.11 7.76 10.68
CA ARG A 339 -8.27 9.23 10.69
C ARG A 339 -9.23 9.67 11.81
N ASN A 340 -8.76 10.53 12.71
CA ASN A 340 -9.55 10.98 13.88
C ASN A 340 -10.94 11.52 13.53
N LYS A 341 -11.01 12.47 12.59
CA LYS A 341 -12.27 13.11 12.18
C LYS A 341 -13.25 12.09 11.60
N VAL A 342 -12.77 11.26 10.66
CA VAL A 342 -13.58 10.21 10.04
C VAL A 342 -14.15 9.26 11.09
N ILE A 343 -13.31 8.74 11.99
CA ILE A 343 -13.77 7.83 13.05
C ILE A 343 -14.85 8.49 13.93
N LYS A 344 -14.63 9.74 14.35
CA LYS A 344 -15.59 10.47 15.20
C LYS A 344 -16.95 10.63 14.55
N ASP A 345 -16.98 10.95 13.26
CA ASP A 345 -18.21 11.19 12.51
C ASP A 345 -19.06 9.91 12.37
N GLN A 346 -18.48 8.73 12.62
CA GLN A 346 -19.17 7.44 12.53
C GLN A 346 -19.75 6.94 13.86
N ILE A 347 -19.27 7.45 15.01
CA ILE A 347 -19.58 6.89 16.33
C ILE A 347 -20.94 7.36 16.83
N SER A 348 -21.63 6.46 17.53
CA SER A 348 -22.86 6.71 18.28
C SER A 348 -22.63 6.43 19.78
N ASP A 349 -23.33 7.15 20.65
CA ASP A 349 -23.35 6.83 22.09
C ASP A 349 -24.23 5.60 22.40
N GLU A 350 -25.13 5.23 21.47
CA GLU A 350 -26.02 4.06 21.57
C GLU A 350 -25.54 2.91 20.68
N GLU A 351 -25.79 1.68 21.12
CA GLU A 351 -25.54 0.47 20.33
C GLU A 351 -26.46 0.41 19.10
N ASN A 352 -25.89 0.07 17.96
CA ASN A 352 -26.64 -0.15 16.73
C ASN A 352 -27.04 -1.62 16.61
N ALA A 353 -28.34 -1.90 16.72
CA ALA A 353 -28.87 -3.26 16.69
C ALA A 353 -28.60 -3.98 15.36
N ILE A 354 -28.52 -3.24 14.24
CA ILE A 354 -28.25 -3.78 12.90
C ILE A 354 -26.75 -4.08 12.74
N LEU A 355 -25.89 -3.19 13.25
CA LEU A 355 -24.43 -3.32 13.16
C LEU A 355 -23.85 -4.09 14.35
N SER A 356 -24.45 -5.23 14.68
CA SER A 356 -23.93 -6.15 15.71
C SER A 356 -23.70 -5.52 17.09
N LYS A 357 -24.54 -4.54 17.46
CA LYS A 357 -24.43 -3.75 18.70
C LYS A 357 -23.14 -2.93 18.79
N LEU A 358 -22.53 -2.60 17.66
CA LEU A 358 -21.43 -1.63 17.62
C LEU A 358 -21.98 -0.22 17.84
N ASN A 359 -21.18 0.63 18.47
CA ASN A 359 -21.47 2.04 18.73
C ASN A 359 -21.24 2.87 17.46
N LEU A 360 -21.97 2.55 16.40
CA LEU A 360 -21.90 3.18 15.07
C LEU A 360 -23.25 3.79 14.70
N GLN A 361 -23.24 4.95 14.06
CA GLN A 361 -24.45 5.60 13.60
C GLN A 361 -25.13 4.79 12.49
N TYR A 362 -26.47 4.80 12.44
CA TYR A 362 -27.25 4.14 11.38
C TYR A 362 -26.90 4.62 9.97
N GLY A 363 -26.46 5.88 9.83
CA GLY A 363 -26.01 6.44 8.54
C GLY A 363 -24.77 5.76 7.94
N THR A 364 -24.09 4.88 8.69
CA THR A 364 -22.95 4.10 8.19
C THR A 364 -23.35 2.81 7.46
N ILE A 365 -24.61 2.37 7.58
CA ILE A 365 -25.12 1.12 7.00
C ILE A 365 -24.93 1.04 5.48
N PRO A 366 -25.17 2.10 4.66
CA PRO A 366 -24.93 2.02 3.22
C PRO A 366 -23.50 1.61 2.88
N PHE A 367 -22.50 2.13 3.60
CA PHE A 367 -21.10 1.74 3.41
C PHE A 367 -20.80 0.33 3.90
N GLU A 368 -21.47 -0.15 4.95
CA GLU A 368 -21.34 -1.54 5.36
C GLU A 368 -21.83 -2.50 4.27
N GLU A 369 -22.97 -2.19 3.64
CA GLU A 369 -23.60 -3.06 2.64
C GLU A 369 -22.93 -2.95 1.26
N MET A 370 -22.55 -1.73 0.85
CA MET A 370 -22.04 -1.45 -0.50
C MET A 370 -20.78 -0.55 -0.49
N PRO A 371 -19.66 -1.01 0.10
CA PRO A 371 -18.49 -0.18 0.34
C PRO A 371 -17.80 0.36 -0.92
N PHE A 372 -17.99 -0.28 -2.08
CA PHE A 372 -17.33 0.14 -3.32
C PHE A 372 -18.04 1.29 -4.05
N CYS A 373 -19.31 1.56 -3.74
CA CYS A 373 -20.10 2.60 -4.40
C CYS A 373 -20.80 3.59 -3.46
N THR A 374 -20.68 3.41 -2.15
CA THR A 374 -21.25 4.33 -1.14
C THR A 374 -20.16 4.93 -0.25
N SER A 375 -20.56 5.84 0.64
CA SER A 375 -19.65 6.63 1.47
C SER A 375 -19.99 6.51 2.96
N LEU A 376 -18.99 6.75 3.80
CA LEU A 376 -19.18 6.96 5.23
C LEU A 376 -19.74 8.36 5.50
N ILE A 377 -20.20 8.59 6.73
CA ILE A 377 -20.73 9.88 7.15
C ILE A 377 -19.61 10.92 7.11
N GLY A 378 -19.78 11.97 6.32
CA GLY A 378 -18.80 13.05 6.20
C GLY A 378 -17.47 12.66 5.53
N HIS A 379 -17.37 11.46 4.95
CA HIS A 379 -16.13 10.96 4.34
C HIS A 379 -16.40 10.16 3.07
N ASN A 380 -15.81 10.59 1.96
CA ASN A 380 -15.81 9.84 0.70
C ASN A 380 -14.57 8.95 0.64
N PRO A 381 -14.73 7.61 0.66
CA PRO A 381 -13.58 6.71 0.63
C PRO A 381 -12.79 6.79 -0.67
N GLU A 382 -11.46 6.85 -0.54
CA GLU A 382 -10.56 6.70 -1.68
C GLU A 382 -10.62 5.25 -2.17
N PRO A 383 -10.83 4.99 -3.48
CA PRO A 383 -10.96 3.63 -3.98
C PRO A 383 -9.79 2.72 -3.58
N GLN A 384 -8.56 3.24 -3.66
CA GLN A 384 -7.36 2.50 -3.27
C GLN A 384 -7.39 2.01 -1.82
N ASP A 385 -7.97 2.79 -0.91
CA ASP A 385 -8.06 2.43 0.51
C ASP A 385 -9.13 1.37 0.73
N VAL A 386 -10.26 1.45 0.00
CA VAL A 386 -11.33 0.44 0.02
C VAL A 386 -10.79 -0.90 -0.49
N PHE A 387 -10.17 -0.95 -1.66
CA PHE A 387 -9.59 -2.17 -2.22
C PHE A 387 -8.50 -2.77 -1.31
N ALA A 388 -7.72 -1.94 -0.65
CA ALA A 388 -6.66 -2.40 0.24
C ALA A 388 -7.17 -3.12 1.52
N CYS A 389 -8.41 -2.87 1.95
CA CYS A 389 -8.92 -3.39 3.23
C CYS A 389 -10.21 -4.20 3.13
N ILE A 390 -10.96 -4.11 2.03
CA ILE A 390 -12.24 -4.80 1.80
C ILE A 390 -12.12 -5.72 0.58
N PRO A 391 -12.47 -7.02 0.70
CA PRO A 391 -12.47 -7.94 -0.42
C PRO A 391 -13.44 -7.49 -1.52
N ALA A 392 -12.93 -7.40 -2.76
CA ALA A 392 -13.73 -7.00 -3.92
C ALA A 392 -14.60 -8.13 -4.49
N ASN A 393 -14.34 -9.39 -4.12
CA ASN A 393 -15.03 -10.56 -4.65
C ASN A 393 -16.56 -10.45 -4.54
N ASN A 394 -17.27 -10.72 -5.64
CA ASN A 394 -18.74 -10.69 -5.73
C ASN A 394 -19.38 -9.29 -5.54
N ASN A 395 -18.66 -8.21 -5.86
CA ASN A 395 -19.17 -6.83 -5.79
C ASN A 395 -19.22 -6.13 -7.15
N GLU A 396 -19.32 -6.89 -8.25
CA GLU A 396 -19.29 -6.39 -9.62
C GLU A 396 -20.34 -5.31 -9.87
N ALA A 397 -21.56 -5.50 -9.34
CA ALA A 397 -22.63 -4.50 -9.43
C ALA A 397 -22.27 -3.16 -8.76
N GLN A 398 -21.53 -3.19 -7.64
CA GLN A 398 -21.07 -1.97 -6.97
C GLN A 398 -19.96 -1.28 -7.78
N LEU A 399 -19.04 -2.07 -8.35
CA LEU A 399 -17.99 -1.56 -9.22
C LEU A 399 -18.57 -0.92 -10.48
N LEU A 400 -19.60 -1.52 -11.08
CA LEU A 400 -20.35 -0.96 -12.20
C LEU A 400 -20.98 0.38 -11.80
N ALA A 401 -21.71 0.41 -10.68
CA ALA A 401 -22.34 1.64 -10.18
C ALA A 401 -21.32 2.76 -9.96
N LYS A 402 -20.16 2.42 -9.39
CA LYS A 402 -19.05 3.37 -9.18
C LYS A 402 -18.46 3.86 -10.51
N TYR A 403 -18.25 2.97 -11.47
CA TYR A 403 -17.73 3.32 -12.79
C TYR A 403 -18.66 4.31 -13.52
N LEU A 404 -19.97 4.02 -13.52
CA LEU A 404 -20.99 4.91 -14.08
C LEU A 404 -20.99 6.26 -13.37
N GLN A 405 -20.94 6.28 -12.03
CA GLN A 405 -20.88 7.52 -11.26
C GLN A 405 -19.66 8.36 -11.62
N ILE A 406 -18.46 7.76 -11.74
CA ILE A 406 -17.23 8.47 -12.12
C ILE A 406 -17.32 9.03 -13.54
N ASN A 407 -17.84 8.24 -14.49
CA ASN A 407 -18.03 8.69 -15.86
C ASN A 407 -18.94 9.92 -15.94
N THR A 408 -20.09 9.87 -15.27
CA THR A 408 -21.07 10.97 -15.30
C THR A 408 -20.56 12.20 -14.56
N SER A 409 -20.00 12.03 -13.35
CA SER A 409 -19.64 13.16 -12.48
C SER A 409 -18.27 13.79 -12.79
N SER A 410 -17.28 12.98 -13.17
CA SER A 410 -15.88 13.43 -13.28
C SER A 410 -15.41 13.51 -14.73
N ARG A 411 -15.95 12.66 -15.63
CA ARG A 411 -15.56 12.64 -17.04
C ARG A 411 -16.58 13.30 -17.98
N GLY A 412 -17.76 13.67 -17.46
CA GLY A 412 -18.83 14.29 -18.25
C GLY A 412 -19.47 13.34 -19.27
N HIS A 413 -19.31 12.02 -19.13
CA HIS A 413 -19.91 11.02 -20.00
C HIS A 413 -21.28 10.59 -19.44
N LEU A 414 -22.36 11.08 -20.06
CA LEU A 414 -23.75 10.73 -19.67
C LEU A 414 -24.10 9.26 -19.97
N TYR A 415 -23.50 8.68 -21.02
CA TYR A 415 -23.72 7.30 -21.42
C TYR A 415 -22.39 6.55 -21.42
N THR A 416 -22.40 5.34 -20.89
CA THR A 416 -21.27 4.41 -20.91
C THR A 416 -21.58 3.29 -21.92
N LYS A 417 -20.63 2.94 -22.78
CA LYS A 417 -20.83 1.86 -23.75
C LYS A 417 -20.81 0.52 -23.02
N CYS A 418 -21.70 -0.41 -23.37
CA CYS A 418 -21.78 -1.73 -22.74
C CYS A 418 -20.43 -2.46 -22.75
N LYS A 419 -19.75 -2.47 -23.90
CA LYS A 419 -18.41 -3.08 -24.05
C LYS A 419 -17.37 -2.60 -23.02
N ASP A 420 -17.50 -1.37 -22.51
CA ASP A 420 -16.54 -0.80 -21.55
C ASP A 420 -16.77 -1.36 -20.14
N VAL A 421 -17.90 -2.01 -19.89
CA VAL A 421 -18.34 -2.49 -18.56
C VAL A 421 -18.82 -3.95 -18.54
N GLU A 422 -18.85 -4.67 -19.67
CA GLU A 422 -19.25 -6.09 -19.76
C GLU A 422 -18.51 -7.02 -18.78
N HIS A 423 -17.29 -6.64 -18.36
CA HIS A 423 -16.51 -7.39 -17.38
C HIS A 423 -17.01 -7.21 -15.93
N LEU A 424 -17.93 -6.28 -15.68
CA LEU A 424 -18.54 -5.98 -14.37
C LEU A 424 -19.98 -6.50 -14.27
N GLY A 425 -20.40 -7.38 -15.19
CA GLY A 425 -21.78 -7.84 -15.35
C GLY A 425 -22.57 -6.95 -16.30
#